data_AF-A0A1N7RFU9-F1
#
_entry.id   AF-A0A1N7RFU9-F1
#
_cell.length_a   1.000
_cell.length_b   1.000
_cell.length_c   1.000
_cell.angle_alpha   90.00
_cell.angle_beta   90.00
_cell.angle_gamma   90.00
#
_symmetry.space_group_name_H-M   'P 1'
#
loop_
_entity.id
_entity.type
_entity.pdbx_description
1 polymer ?
#
loop_
_entity_poly.entity_id
_entity_poly.type
_entity_poly.pdbx_seq_one_letter_code
_entity_poly.pdbx_strand_id
1 'polypeptide(L)'
;MDRLKMRNTFLPLIAIFVIVNGLCLYFQDKLLQHQIAPNVVQGGNGLLFLLATISAMMHYRALKAENPHAFVRSIMGATVLKLFSIAGAALIYIYFSGKARSKYAIMVCMALYVIYTIVEVAGAYRLNNEKNGSR
;
A
#
# COMPACT_ATOMS: atom_id res chain seq x y z
N MET A 1 5.68 24.96 4.74
CA MET A 1 5.28 24.03 5.83
C MET A 1 4.61 22.74 5.30
N ASP A 2 3.85 22.79 4.20
CA ASP A 2 3.12 21.63 3.63
C ASP A 2 3.95 20.42 3.21
N ARG A 3 5.17 20.61 2.66
CA ARG A 3 5.99 19.48 2.19
C ARG A 3 6.55 18.62 3.33
N LEU A 4 6.80 19.21 4.50
CA LEU A 4 7.33 18.48 5.67
C LEU A 4 6.25 17.60 6.31
N LYS A 5 5.00 18.07 6.38
CA LYS A 5 3.86 17.28 6.89
C LYS A 5 3.53 16.09 6.01
N MET A 6 3.53 16.28 4.69
CA MET A 6 3.44 15.17 3.72
C MET A 6 4.51 14.12 4.00
N ARG A 7 5.77 14.53 4.18
CA ARG A 7 6.88 13.61 4.44
C ARG A 7 6.67 12.76 5.69
N ASN A 8 6.16 13.32 6.79
CA ASN A 8 5.88 12.56 8.02
C ASN A 8 4.71 11.58 7.88
N THR A 9 3.72 11.93 7.05
CA THR A 9 2.57 11.06 6.79
C THR A 9 2.91 9.89 5.86
N PHE A 10 3.85 10.07 4.93
CA PHE A 10 4.27 9.04 3.96
C PHE A 10 5.52 8.24 4.38
N LEU A 11 6.28 8.74 5.36
CA LEU A 11 7.41 8.03 5.97
C LEU A 11 7.07 6.60 6.45
N PRO A 12 5.92 6.36 7.12
CA PRO A 12 5.52 5.01 7.52
C PRO A 12 5.38 4.03 6.35
N LEU A 13 4.92 4.48 5.19
CA LEU A 13 4.77 3.63 4.01
C LEU A 13 6.13 3.21 3.44
N ILE A 14 7.10 4.13 3.43
CA ILE A 14 8.49 3.83 3.06
C ILE A 14 9.12 2.87 4.07
N ALA A 15 8.88 3.10 5.37
CA ALA A 15 9.39 2.23 6.43
C ALA A 15 8.87 0.79 6.27
N ILE A 16 7.57 0.61 6.02
CA ILE A 16 6.97 -0.71 5.75
C ILE A 16 7.61 -1.33 4.51
N PHE A 17 7.77 -0.58 3.43
CA PHE A 17 8.39 -1.07 2.20
C PHE A 17 9.80 -1.61 2.45
N VAL A 18 10.64 -0.83 3.16
CA VAL A 18 12.03 -1.19 3.47
C VAL A 18 12.08 -2.38 4.43
N ILE A 19 11.28 -2.38 5.50
CA ILE A 19 11.23 -3.46 6.48
C ILE A 19 10.83 -4.77 5.81
N VAL A 20 9.76 -4.77 5.00
CA VAL A 20 9.27 -5.99 4.33
C VAL A 20 10.32 -6.53 3.35
N ASN A 21 10.95 -5.67 2.55
CA ASN A 21 12.03 -6.11 1.66
C ASN A 21 13.24 -6.64 2.44
N GLY A 22 13.66 -5.94 3.48
CA GLY A 22 14.77 -6.37 4.34
C GLY A 22 14.50 -7.72 5.00
N LEU A 23 13.30 -7.93 5.52
CA LEU A 23 12.87 -9.23 6.07
C LEU A 23 12.85 -10.32 5.00
N CYS A 24 12.37 -10.03 3.78
CA CYS A 24 12.37 -11.01 2.70
C CYS A 24 13.79 -11.43 2.27
N LEU A 25 14.74 -10.49 2.26
CA LEU A 25 16.14 -10.76 1.92
C LEU A 25 16.85 -11.53 3.06
N TYR A 26 16.64 -11.11 4.30
CA TYR A 26 17.30 -11.73 5.45
C TYR A 26 16.75 -13.13 5.77
N PHE A 27 15.43 -13.34 5.64
CA PHE A 27 14.77 -14.62 5.94
C PHE A 27 14.46 -15.47 4.70
N GLN A 28 15.14 -15.22 3.58
CA GLN A 28 14.84 -15.86 2.29
C GLN A 28 14.74 -17.38 2.37
N ASP A 29 15.73 -18.04 2.99
CA ASP A 29 15.77 -19.50 3.12
C ASP A 29 14.64 -20.04 4.01
N LYS A 30 14.36 -19.35 5.12
CA LYS A 30 13.27 -19.71 6.05
C LYS A 30 11.89 -19.56 5.41
N LEU A 31 11.71 -18.53 4.58
CA LEU A 31 10.48 -18.29 3.83
C LEU A 31 10.25 -19.39 2.79
N LEU A 32 11.29 -19.76 2.05
CA LEU A 32 11.23 -20.84 1.06
C LEU A 32 10.89 -22.20 1.71
N GLN A 33 11.45 -22.49 2.89
CA GLN A 33 11.11 -23.69 3.67
C GLN A 33 9.62 -23.75 4.06
N HIS A 34 8.99 -22.59 4.29
CA HIS A 34 7.55 -22.49 4.58
C HIS A 34 6.67 -22.34 3.32
N GLN A 35 7.21 -22.63 2.13
CA GLN A 35 6.54 -22.46 0.84
C GLN A 35 6.08 -21.02 0.57
N ILE A 36 6.72 -20.03 1.17
CA ILE A 36 6.50 -18.60 0.91
C ILE A 36 7.58 -18.16 -0.08
N ALA A 37 7.18 -17.86 -1.32
CA ALA A 37 8.11 -17.35 -2.33
C ALA A 37 8.45 -15.88 -2.05
N PRO A 38 9.70 -15.55 -1.63
CA PRO A 38 10.06 -14.18 -1.23
C PRO A 38 9.92 -13.18 -2.38
N ASN A 39 10.25 -13.61 -3.61
CA ASN A 39 10.12 -12.80 -4.82
C ASN A 39 8.68 -12.31 -5.06
N VAL A 40 7.69 -13.14 -4.73
CA VAL A 40 6.27 -12.80 -4.89
C VAL A 40 5.84 -11.78 -3.84
N VAL A 41 6.32 -11.96 -2.59
CA VAL A 41 6.06 -11.01 -1.50
C VAL A 41 6.72 -9.66 -1.79
N GLN A 42 7.95 -9.65 -2.27
CA GLN A 42 8.66 -8.43 -2.68
C GLN A 42 7.95 -7.72 -3.84
N GLY A 43 7.55 -8.46 -4.87
CA GLY A 43 6.78 -7.92 -6.00
C GLY A 43 5.43 -7.33 -5.55
N GLY A 44 4.69 -8.05 -4.71
CA GLY A 44 3.43 -7.58 -4.13
C GLY A 44 3.63 -6.34 -3.24
N ASN A 45 4.66 -6.32 -2.40
CA ASN A 45 5.02 -5.16 -1.59
C ASN A 45 5.38 -3.94 -2.45
N GLY A 46 6.10 -4.14 -3.56
CA GLY A 46 6.39 -3.09 -4.53
C GLY A 46 5.13 -2.51 -5.19
N LEU A 47 4.21 -3.38 -5.60
CA LEU A 47 2.91 -2.95 -6.14
C LEU A 47 2.11 -2.15 -5.10
N LEU A 48 2.02 -2.64 -3.86
CA LEU A 48 1.30 -1.96 -2.78
C LEU A 48 1.91 -0.59 -2.47
N PHE A 49 3.23 -0.49 -2.43
CA PHE A 49 3.94 0.77 -2.23
C PHE A 49 3.67 1.76 -3.36
N LEU A 50 3.69 1.31 -4.62
CA LEU A 50 3.35 2.15 -5.77
C LEU A 50 1.91 2.66 -5.68
N LEU A 51 0.95 1.77 -5.38
CA LEU A 51 -0.46 2.14 -5.23
C LEU A 51 -0.69 3.11 -4.07
N ALA A 52 -0.01 2.91 -2.94
CA ALA A 52 -0.06 3.82 -1.80
C ALA A 52 0.48 5.20 -2.17
N THR A 53 1.56 5.26 -2.97
CA THR A 53 2.13 6.52 -3.49
C THR A 53 1.18 7.22 -4.45
N ILE A 54 0.50 6.50 -5.34
CA ILE A 54 -0.53 7.07 -6.22
C ILE A 54 -1.69 7.62 -5.39
N SER A 55 -2.18 6.83 -4.44
CA SER A 55 -3.30 7.21 -3.56
C SER A 55 -2.96 8.45 -2.73
N ALA A 56 -1.73 8.52 -2.20
CA ALA A 56 -1.19 9.69 -1.52
C ALA A 56 -1.31 10.98 -2.35
N MET A 57 -0.92 10.90 -3.64
CA MET A 57 -1.02 12.04 -4.56
C MET A 57 -2.47 12.43 -4.82
N MET A 58 -3.38 11.45 -4.95
CA MET A 58 -4.81 11.70 -5.08
C MET A 58 -5.37 12.44 -3.86
N HIS A 59 -5.08 11.94 -2.64
CA HIS A 59 -5.55 12.54 -1.39
C HIS A 59 -5.01 13.94 -1.20
N TYR A 60 -3.73 14.18 -1.52
CA TYR A 60 -3.14 15.51 -1.44
C TYR A 60 -3.79 16.52 -2.39
N ARG A 61 -4.09 16.10 -3.62
CA ARG A 61 -4.82 16.95 -4.58
C ARG A 61 -6.24 17.24 -4.08
N ALA A 62 -6.93 16.24 -3.56
CA ALA A 62 -8.28 16.39 -3.02
C ALA A 62 -8.33 17.30 -1.78
N LEU A 63 -7.29 17.28 -0.94
CA LEU A 63 -7.15 18.17 0.20
C LEU A 63 -6.97 19.64 -0.18
N LYS A 64 -6.52 19.96 -1.40
CA LYS A 64 -6.45 21.35 -1.88
C LYS A 64 -7.76 21.87 -2.43
N ALA A 65 -8.71 20.99 -2.74
CA ALA A 65 -10.02 21.40 -3.19
C ALA A 65 -10.78 22.11 -2.05
N GLU A 66 -11.62 23.07 -2.42
CA GLU A 66 -12.53 23.72 -1.48
C GLU A 66 -13.65 22.78 -1.03
N ASN A 67 -14.04 21.83 -1.89
CA ASN A 67 -15.14 20.91 -1.63
C ASN A 67 -14.72 19.75 -0.71
N PRO A 68 -15.28 19.61 0.52
CA PRO A 68 -14.97 18.51 1.44
C PRO A 68 -15.27 17.12 0.88
N HIS A 69 -16.28 17.00 -0.01
CA HIS A 69 -16.62 15.73 -0.64
C HIS A 69 -15.54 15.21 -1.60
N ALA A 70 -14.63 16.08 -2.06
CA ALA A 70 -13.51 15.67 -2.92
C ALA A 70 -12.56 14.72 -2.17
N PHE A 71 -12.35 14.93 -0.87
CA PHE A 71 -11.49 14.08 -0.04
C PHE A 71 -12.05 12.66 0.08
N VAL A 72 -13.33 12.52 0.43
CA VAL A 72 -14.00 11.21 0.54
C VAL A 72 -14.00 10.48 -0.81
N ARG A 73 -14.27 11.19 -1.91
CA ARG A 73 -14.21 10.62 -3.27
C ARG A 73 -12.81 10.11 -3.62
N SER A 74 -11.76 10.80 -3.19
CA SER A 74 -10.38 10.37 -3.38
C SER A 74 -10.09 9.06 -2.64
N ILE A 75 -10.55 8.91 -1.40
CA ILE A 75 -10.40 7.67 -0.61
C ILE A 75 -11.12 6.50 -1.30
N MET A 76 -12.35 6.72 -1.74
CA MET A 76 -13.12 5.70 -2.47
C MET A 76 -12.43 5.32 -3.79
N GLY A 77 -11.99 6.30 -4.59
CA GLY A 77 -11.29 6.05 -5.86
C GLY A 77 -9.98 5.29 -5.67
N ALA A 78 -9.18 5.67 -4.68
CA ALA A 78 -7.94 4.97 -4.33
C ALA A 78 -8.19 3.53 -3.88
N THR A 79 -9.25 3.29 -3.11
CA THR A 79 -9.63 1.96 -2.64
C THR A 79 -10.03 1.06 -3.81
N VAL A 80 -10.88 1.56 -4.70
CA VAL A 80 -11.28 0.85 -5.92
C VAL A 80 -10.06 0.52 -6.79
N LEU A 81 -9.19 1.51 -7.03
CA LEU A 81 -7.95 1.30 -7.79
C LEU A 81 -7.12 0.16 -7.20
N LYS A 82 -6.88 0.17 -5.89
CA LYS A 82 -6.10 -0.89 -5.22
C LYS A 82 -6.76 -2.26 -5.34
N LEU A 83 -8.06 -2.36 -5.11
CA LEU A 83 -8.77 -3.63 -5.19
C LEU A 83 -8.63 -4.25 -6.58
N PHE A 84 -8.86 -3.47 -7.63
CA PHE A 84 -8.69 -3.96 -9.01
C PHE A 84 -7.24 -4.28 -9.35
N SER A 85 -6.27 -3.45 -8.92
CA SER A 85 -4.86 -3.71 -9.17
C SER A 85 -4.36 -4.97 -8.45
N ILE A 86 -4.75 -5.18 -7.20
CA ILE A 86 -4.36 -6.35 -6.40
C ILE A 86 -5.05 -7.62 -6.91
N ALA A 87 -6.35 -7.54 -7.22
CA ALA A 87 -7.08 -8.66 -7.83
C ALA A 87 -6.45 -9.04 -9.18
N GLY A 88 -6.17 -8.04 -10.04
CA GLY A 88 -5.50 -8.25 -11.31
C GLY A 88 -4.11 -8.89 -11.15
N ALA A 89 -3.28 -8.36 -10.25
CA ALA A 89 -1.96 -8.92 -9.97
C ALA A 89 -2.02 -10.35 -9.43
N ALA A 90 -2.98 -10.65 -8.54
CA ALA A 90 -3.19 -12.00 -8.03
C ALA A 90 -3.63 -12.97 -9.14
N LEU A 91 -4.54 -12.56 -10.02
CA LEU A 91 -4.97 -13.36 -11.17
C LEU A 91 -3.82 -13.63 -12.14
N ILE A 92 -3.04 -12.61 -12.49
CA ILE A 92 -1.83 -12.74 -13.31
C ILE A 92 -0.88 -13.77 -12.65
N TYR A 93 -0.57 -13.60 -11.36
CA TYR A 93 0.31 -14.53 -10.66
C TYR A 93 -0.20 -15.98 -10.69
N ILE A 94 -1.50 -16.19 -10.45
CA ILE A 94 -2.12 -17.52 -10.47
C ILE A 94 -2.05 -18.13 -11.88
N TYR A 95 -2.29 -17.34 -12.93
CA TYR A 95 -2.25 -17.81 -14.31
C TYR A 95 -0.83 -18.23 -14.74
N PHE A 96 0.18 -17.42 -14.42
CA PHE A 96 1.57 -17.67 -14.85
C PHE A 96 2.32 -18.71 -13.99
N SER A 97 1.99 -18.85 -12.70
CA SER A 97 2.77 -19.71 -11.78
C SER A 97 2.40 -21.20 -11.84
N GLY A 98 1.30 -21.56 -12.51
CA GLY A 98 0.87 -22.95 -12.68
C GLY A 98 0.76 -23.72 -11.35
N LYS A 99 1.32 -24.94 -11.31
CA LYS A 99 1.27 -25.84 -10.13
C LYS A 99 2.23 -25.45 -9.01
N ALA A 100 3.26 -24.65 -9.27
CA ALA A 100 4.27 -24.24 -8.29
C ALA A 100 3.92 -22.90 -7.60
N ARG A 101 2.63 -22.64 -7.40
CA ARG A 101 2.14 -21.39 -6.80
C ARG A 101 2.38 -21.38 -5.29
N SER A 102 2.97 -20.30 -4.79
CA SER A 102 3.05 -20.01 -3.36
C SER A 102 1.73 -19.40 -2.87
N LYS A 103 0.83 -20.27 -2.38
CA LYS A 103 -0.45 -19.83 -1.79
C LYS A 103 -0.22 -18.92 -0.58
N TYR A 104 0.80 -19.25 0.22
CA TYR A 104 1.16 -18.49 1.41
C TYR A 104 1.73 -17.10 1.08
N ALA A 105 2.49 -16.94 0.00
CA ALA A 105 2.95 -15.60 -0.41
C ALA A 105 1.79 -14.68 -0.77
N ILE A 106 0.76 -15.19 -1.47
CA ILE A 106 -0.45 -14.39 -1.76
C ILE A 106 -1.13 -13.96 -0.45
N MET A 107 -1.24 -14.86 0.53
CA MET A 107 -1.84 -14.55 1.83
C MET A 107 -1.04 -13.47 2.57
N VAL A 108 0.29 -13.53 2.54
CA VAL A 108 1.15 -12.47 3.09
C VAL A 108 0.92 -11.14 2.37
N CYS A 109 0.82 -11.13 1.04
CA CYS A 109 0.50 -9.92 0.28
C CYS A 109 -0.86 -9.33 0.66
N MET A 110 -1.86 -10.16 0.96
CA MET A 110 -3.17 -9.68 1.44
C MET A 110 -3.09 -9.06 2.83
N ALA A 111 -2.31 -9.66 3.74
CA ALA A 111 -2.06 -9.07 5.05
C ALA A 111 -1.35 -7.71 4.92
N LEU A 112 -0.33 -7.63 4.06
CA LEU A 112 0.35 -6.37 3.76
C LEU A 112 -0.59 -5.32 3.18
N TYR A 113 -1.49 -5.70 2.27
CA TYR A 113 -2.50 -4.77 1.73
C TYR A 113 -3.31 -4.07 2.83
N VAL A 114 -3.77 -4.83 3.84
CA VAL A 114 -4.54 -4.26 4.95
C VAL A 114 -3.69 -3.27 5.73
N ILE A 115 -2.44 -3.63 6.04
CA ILE A 115 -1.50 -2.75 6.77
C ILE A 115 -1.25 -1.45 5.99
N TYR A 116 -0.92 -1.55 4.70
CA TYR A 116 -0.71 -0.37 3.84
C TYR A 116 -1.95 0.52 3.79
N THR A 117 -3.14 -0.08 3.69
CA THR A 117 -4.40 0.65 3.61
C THR A 117 -4.72 1.39 4.90
N ILE A 118 -4.56 0.74 6.06
CA ILE A 118 -4.77 1.39 7.36
C ILE A 118 -3.84 2.58 7.52
N VAL A 119 -2.55 2.40 7.25
CA VAL A 119 -1.53 3.44 7.41
C VAL A 119 -1.78 4.61 6.47
N GLU A 120 -2.12 4.34 5.21
CA GLU A 120 -2.45 5.39 4.25
C GLU A 120 -3.69 6.18 4.66
N VAL A 121 -4.80 5.50 4.96
CA VAL A 121 -6.07 6.14 5.29
C VAL A 121 -5.93 6.94 6.59
N ALA A 122 -5.32 6.37 7.63
CA ALA A 122 -5.03 7.08 8.87
C ALA A 122 -4.16 8.33 8.63
N GLY A 123 -3.14 8.20 7.77
CA GLY A 123 -2.30 9.32 7.36
C GLY A 123 -3.08 10.43 6.65
N ALA A 124 -3.94 10.06 5.70
CA ALA A 124 -4.78 10.99 4.96
C ALA A 124 -5.78 11.72 5.88
N TYR A 125 -6.41 11.00 6.82
CA TYR A 125 -7.32 11.58 7.81
C TYR A 125 -6.61 12.57 8.75
N ARG A 126 -5.41 12.22 9.23
CA ARG A 126 -4.59 13.15 10.04
C ARG A 126 -4.32 14.45 9.28
N LEU A 127 -3.94 14.35 8.00
CA LEU A 127 -3.68 15.52 7.17
C LEU A 127 -4.94 16.37 6.92
N ASN A 128 -6.11 15.73 6.76
CA ASN A 128 -7.39 16.42 6.64
C ASN A 128 -7.81 17.17 7.92
N ASN A 129 -7.68 16.52 9.07
CA ASN A 129 -8.02 17.12 10.36
C ASN A 129 -7.11 18.30 10.69
N GLU A 130 -5.82 18.20 10.39
CA GLU A 130 -4.90 19.32 10.57
C GLU A 130 -5.26 20.53 9.71
N LYS A 131 -5.69 20.33 8.46
CA LYS A 131 -6.15 21.43 7.59
C LYS A 131 -7.41 22.12 8.15
N ASN A 132 -8.36 21.34 8.67
CA ASN A 132 -9.64 21.86 9.16
C ASN A 132 -9.55 22.41 10.60
N GLY A 133 -8.63 21.92 11.43
CA GLY A 133 -8.39 22.41 12.79
C GLY A 133 -7.44 23.61 12.89
N SER A 134 -6.78 23.98 11.79
CA SER A 134 -5.99 25.22 11.67
C SER A 134 -6.76 26.35 10.96
N ARG A 135 -8.09 26.26 10.90
CA ARG A 135 -8.99 27.33 10.44
C ARG A 135 -9.75 27.90 11.63
#